data_AF-A0A2C9VTZ1-F1
#
_entry.id   AF-A0A2C9VTZ1-F1
#
_cell.length_a   1.000
_cell.length_b   1.000
_cell.length_c   1.000
_cell.angle_alpha   90.00
_cell.angle_beta   90.00
_cell.angle_gamma   90.00
#
_symmetry.space_group_name_H-M   'P 1'
#
loop_
_entity.id
_entity.type
_entity.pdbx_description
1 polymer ?
#
loop_
_entity_poly.entity_id
_entity_poly.type
_entity_poly.pdbx_seq_one_letter_code
_entity_poly.pdbx_strand_id
1 'polypeptide(L)'
;MDTLSSPVSTIKVPALHLAHREFYHFKTLSTSYQLPPHLTTKYNPISNKTTTQFPYLKTLHSPQSYTSQSSSLRSSPNIHRNPASGYAAALVDISQCNNSLETVQKDVERLLKLLQSEQAQAVLANPLVGEKNKGQLVKELAKKGKMNRLLVRLLKMLINRNKVTMVSEVLMEFLRIYDELSGTKVVLVSSKKKMEEGELFGIARTVQKLSGAVKVKIMNLIGVVGDKLPSFAV
;
A
#
# COMPACT_ATOMS: atom_id res chain seq x y z
N MET A 1 -59.09 -17.75 34.75
CA MET A 1 -58.08 -16.73 35.10
C MET A 1 -57.37 -17.28 36.32
N ASP A 2 -56.11 -17.64 36.18
CA ASP A 2 -55.03 -17.30 37.11
C ASP A 2 -53.76 -18.08 36.72
N THR A 3 -52.65 -17.36 36.79
CA THR A 3 -51.47 -17.48 35.93
C THR A 3 -50.37 -18.33 36.57
N LEU A 4 -49.64 -19.04 35.71
CA LEU A 4 -48.47 -19.84 36.05
C LEU A 4 -47.37 -18.96 36.66
N SER A 5 -47.00 -19.25 37.91
CA SER A 5 -45.86 -18.63 38.60
C SER A 5 -44.56 -19.36 38.21
N SER A 6 -43.63 -18.63 37.59
CA SER A 6 -42.26 -19.09 37.31
C SER A 6 -41.30 -18.54 38.37
N PRO A 7 -40.31 -19.31 38.86
CA PRO A 7 -39.35 -18.82 39.85
C PRO A 7 -38.26 -17.95 39.20
N VAL A 8 -38.04 -16.75 39.75
CA VAL A 8 -36.92 -15.85 39.43
C VAL A 8 -35.69 -16.27 40.25
N SER A 9 -34.62 -16.65 39.57
CA SER A 9 -33.32 -16.95 40.18
C SER A 9 -32.61 -15.67 40.61
N THR A 10 -32.33 -15.53 41.91
CA THR A 10 -31.47 -14.47 42.46
C THR A 10 -30.04 -14.99 42.55
N ILE A 11 -29.16 -14.56 41.64
CA ILE A 11 -27.72 -14.78 41.76
C ILE A 11 -27.10 -13.64 42.58
N LYS A 12 -26.46 -14.04 43.67
CA LYS A 12 -25.72 -13.22 44.62
C LYS A 12 -24.24 -13.23 44.20
N VAL A 13 -23.66 -12.06 43.90
CA VAL A 13 -22.25 -11.94 43.50
C VAL A 13 -21.41 -11.65 44.75
N PRO A 14 -20.31 -12.38 45.03
CA PRO A 14 -19.37 -12.04 46.09
C PRO A 14 -18.43 -10.90 45.67
N ALA A 15 -18.26 -9.92 46.55
CA ALA A 15 -17.17 -8.95 46.46
C ALA A 15 -15.84 -9.63 46.79
N LEU A 16 -14.89 -9.62 45.85
CA LEU A 16 -13.52 -10.00 46.11
C LEU A 16 -12.63 -8.76 46.11
N HIS A 17 -12.07 -8.50 47.29
CA HIS A 17 -11.00 -7.55 47.57
C HIS A 17 -9.84 -7.72 46.58
N LEU A 18 -9.48 -6.64 45.88
CA LEU A 18 -8.26 -6.58 45.10
C LEU A 18 -7.14 -5.97 45.97
N ALA A 19 -6.12 -6.78 46.24
CA ALA A 19 -4.95 -6.40 47.00
C ALA A 19 -4.07 -5.41 46.23
N HIS A 20 -3.56 -4.45 47.00
CA HIS A 20 -2.55 -3.46 46.69
C HIS A 20 -1.27 -4.10 46.15
N ARG A 21 -0.82 -3.69 44.95
CA ARG A 21 0.57 -3.90 44.52
C ARG A 21 1.11 -2.66 43.82
N GLU A 22 2.13 -2.13 44.47
CA GLU A 22 2.98 -0.99 44.17
C GLU A 22 3.54 -0.93 42.73
N PHE A 23 3.52 0.29 42.22
CA PHE A 23 4.45 0.97 41.31
C PHE A 23 5.48 0.15 40.51
N TYR A 24 5.27 0.12 39.19
CA TYR A 24 6.37 0.21 38.22
C TYR A 24 6.17 1.43 37.34
N HIS A 25 7.17 2.31 37.36
CA HIS A 25 7.22 3.53 36.55
C HIS A 25 7.48 3.16 35.09
N PHE A 26 6.50 3.37 34.22
CA PHE A 26 6.75 3.49 32.80
C PHE A 26 7.25 4.89 32.51
N LYS A 27 8.54 5.02 32.18
CA LYS A 27 9.07 6.19 31.49
C LYS A 27 8.39 6.29 30.13
N THR A 28 7.42 7.17 30.01
CA THR A 28 7.00 7.70 28.72
C THR A 28 8.13 8.57 28.19
N LEU A 29 8.76 8.13 27.10
CA LEU A 29 9.63 9.00 26.31
C LEU A 29 8.70 9.95 25.52
N SER A 30 8.31 11.03 26.18
CA SER A 30 7.67 12.18 25.56
C SER A 30 8.74 12.89 24.72
N THR A 31 8.82 12.59 23.42
CA THR A 31 9.56 13.44 22.48
C THR A 31 8.83 14.78 22.41
N SER A 32 9.35 15.77 23.14
CA SER A 32 8.92 17.16 23.02
C SER A 32 9.40 17.72 21.69
N TYR A 33 8.48 18.11 20.81
CA TYR A 33 8.78 19.08 19.78
C TYR A 33 8.84 20.46 20.45
N GLN A 34 10.04 21.02 20.58
CA GLN A 34 10.22 22.42 20.95
C GLN A 34 9.90 23.30 19.74
N LEU A 35 8.80 24.06 19.86
CA LEU A 35 8.51 25.22 19.03
C LEU A 35 9.41 26.40 19.46
N PRO A 36 9.99 27.17 18.53
CA PRO A 36 10.70 28.41 18.85
C PRO A 36 9.74 29.52 19.33
N PRO A 37 10.18 30.44 20.22
CA PRO A 37 9.32 31.44 20.84
C PRO A 37 9.02 32.65 19.95
N HIS A 38 7.83 33.17 20.19
CA HIS A 38 7.21 34.41 19.73
C HIS A 38 8.03 35.66 20.10
N LEU A 39 8.01 36.68 19.24
CA LEU A 39 8.11 38.07 19.69
C LEU A 39 7.01 38.90 19.01
N THR A 40 6.22 39.50 19.89
CA THR A 40 5.07 40.37 19.63
C THR A 40 5.52 41.73 19.12
N THR A 41 4.86 42.27 18.09
CA THR A 41 5.00 43.68 17.71
C THR A 41 3.65 44.38 17.82
N LYS A 42 3.55 45.25 18.83
CA LYS A 42 2.50 46.27 18.98
C LYS A 42 2.77 47.44 18.01
N TYR A 43 1.68 48.10 17.64
CA TYR A 43 1.58 49.16 16.64
C TYR A 43 1.82 50.58 17.22
N ASN A 44 2.45 51.41 16.36
CA ASN A 44 2.39 52.89 16.22
C ASN A 44 3.24 53.86 17.08
N PRO A 45 3.53 55.08 16.57
CA PRO A 45 3.95 55.51 15.21
C PRO A 45 5.14 56.52 15.22
N ILE A 46 5.57 57.01 14.03
CA ILE A 46 6.05 58.38 13.68
C ILE A 46 7.34 58.43 12.81
N SER A 47 7.13 58.95 11.59
CA SER A 47 7.94 59.93 10.81
C SER A 47 9.25 59.57 10.05
N ASN A 48 9.09 59.62 8.71
CA ASN A 48 9.86 60.26 7.61
C ASN A 48 11.40 60.12 7.37
N LYS A 49 11.67 59.89 6.06
CA LYS A 49 12.69 60.49 5.16
C LYS A 49 14.08 59.80 4.93
N THR A 50 14.35 59.61 3.63
CA THR A 50 15.66 59.64 2.91
C THR A 50 16.47 58.33 2.88
N THR A 51 16.52 57.63 1.73
CA THR A 51 17.61 57.62 0.72
C THR A 51 19.01 57.41 1.32
N THR A 52 19.76 56.40 0.83
CA THR A 52 21.19 56.40 0.42
C THR A 52 21.85 55.01 0.60
N GLN A 53 22.26 54.41 -0.54
CA GLN A 53 23.46 53.59 -0.83
C GLN A 53 23.79 52.26 -0.08
N PHE A 54 24.08 51.26 -0.92
CA PHE A 54 24.91 50.04 -0.81
C PHE A 54 26.21 50.22 0.03
N PRO A 55 26.92 49.16 0.55
CA PRO A 55 27.36 47.99 -0.22
C PRO A 55 27.61 46.62 0.47
N TYR A 56 27.68 45.60 -0.39
CA TYR A 56 28.50 44.38 -0.41
C TYR A 56 29.46 44.09 0.76
N LEU A 57 29.44 42.86 1.31
CA LEU A 57 30.67 42.13 1.71
C LEU A 57 30.51 40.58 1.72
N LYS A 58 31.25 39.97 0.79
CA LYS A 58 32.24 38.87 0.95
C LYS A 58 31.82 37.45 1.42
N THR A 59 31.85 36.58 0.41
CA THR A 59 32.37 35.21 0.33
C THR A 59 33.40 34.78 1.38
N LEU A 60 33.25 33.55 1.90
CA LEU A 60 34.35 32.72 2.43
C LEU A 60 34.06 31.23 2.10
N HIS A 61 34.94 30.65 1.29
CA HIS A 61 35.10 29.21 1.06
C HIS A 61 35.99 28.60 2.15
N SER A 62 35.80 27.31 2.45
CA SER A 62 36.82 26.23 2.63
C SER A 62 36.28 25.11 3.56
N PRO A 63 36.86 23.88 3.60
CA PRO A 63 36.93 22.87 2.53
C PRO A 63 36.32 21.52 2.99
N GLN A 64 36.23 20.57 2.04
CA GLN A 64 35.82 19.17 2.26
C GLN A 64 36.72 18.43 3.26
N SER A 65 36.09 17.61 4.10
CA SER A 65 36.73 16.43 4.70
C SER A 65 35.86 15.20 4.45
N TYR A 66 36.47 14.26 3.74
CA TYR A 66 35.98 12.93 3.38
C TYR A 66 36.10 12.04 4.62
N THR A 67 34.99 11.41 5.03
CA THR A 67 35.02 10.31 6.00
C THR A 67 34.16 9.17 5.50
N SER A 68 34.76 7.99 5.51
CA SER A 68 34.27 6.73 4.96
C SER A 68 33.02 6.18 5.65
N GLN A 69 32.27 5.44 4.83
CA GLN A 69 31.10 4.61 5.07
C GLN A 69 30.94 4.00 6.48
N SER A 70 29.73 4.14 7.04
CA SER A 70 29.08 3.05 7.78
C SER A 70 27.73 2.74 7.14
N SER A 71 27.67 1.68 6.33
CA SER A 71 26.44 1.13 5.77
C SER A 71 25.70 0.31 6.84
N SER A 72 25.06 0.99 7.79
CA SER A 72 23.92 0.38 8.48
C SER A 72 22.69 0.66 7.62
N LEU A 73 22.43 -0.22 6.65
CA LEU A 73 21.13 -0.34 6.00
C LEU A 73 20.14 -0.90 7.03
N ARG A 74 19.79 -0.06 8.01
CA ARG A 74 18.52 -0.21 8.71
C ARG A 74 17.47 0.04 7.62
N SER A 75 16.71 -0.97 7.25
CA SER A 75 15.61 -0.79 6.31
C SER A 75 14.75 0.35 6.85
N SER A 76 14.77 1.48 6.16
CA SER A 76 13.87 2.58 6.43
C SER A 76 12.44 2.00 6.49
N PRO A 77 11.55 2.55 7.34
CA PRO A 77 10.13 2.17 7.30
C PRO A 77 9.72 2.21 5.83
N ASN A 78 9.16 1.14 5.27
CA ASN A 78 8.92 0.99 3.83
C ASN A 78 8.34 2.29 3.23
N ILE A 79 9.21 3.17 2.71
CA ILE A 79 8.78 4.41 2.08
C ILE A 79 8.37 4.00 0.68
N HIS A 80 7.09 3.76 0.52
CA HIS A 80 6.48 3.52 -0.77
C HIS A 80 6.51 4.82 -1.56
N ARG A 81 7.36 4.87 -2.60
CA ARG A 81 7.45 6.02 -3.52
C ARG A 81 6.14 6.28 -4.27
N ASN A 82 5.35 5.23 -4.48
CA ASN A 82 4.05 5.26 -5.13
C ASN A 82 2.94 5.01 -4.08
N PRO A 83 1.89 5.85 -4.00
CA PRO A 83 0.75 5.59 -3.11
C PRO A 83 0.12 4.20 -3.32
N ALA A 84 0.12 3.68 -4.56
CA ALA A 84 -0.45 2.37 -4.85
C ALA A 84 0.31 1.24 -4.14
N SER A 85 1.64 1.28 -4.13
CA SER A 85 2.45 0.27 -3.46
C SER A 85 2.31 0.33 -1.94
N GLY A 86 2.05 1.51 -1.37
CA GLY A 86 1.74 1.66 0.06
C GLY A 86 0.41 1.03 0.46
N TYR A 87 -0.64 1.22 -0.35
CA TYR A 87 -1.92 0.53 -0.11
C TYR A 87 -1.81 -0.98 -0.31
N ALA A 88 -1.04 -1.42 -1.31
CA ALA A 88 -0.80 -2.83 -1.58
C ALA A 88 -0.07 -3.50 -0.42
N ALA A 89 1.02 -2.90 0.07
CA ALA A 89 1.76 -3.40 1.23
C ALA A 89 0.86 -3.46 2.48
N ALA A 90 0.09 -2.41 2.76
CA ALA A 90 -0.85 -2.42 3.88
C ALA A 90 -1.90 -3.55 3.75
N LEU A 91 -2.36 -3.86 2.53
CA LEU A 91 -3.28 -4.97 2.29
C LEU A 91 -2.59 -6.33 2.50
N VAL A 92 -1.33 -6.48 2.07
CA VAL A 92 -0.53 -7.68 2.31
C VAL A 92 -0.32 -7.90 3.81
N ASP A 93 0.15 -6.88 4.53
CA ASP A 93 0.41 -6.93 5.97
C ASP A 93 -0.82 -7.36 6.76
N ILE A 94 -1.96 -6.69 6.53
CA ILE A 94 -3.21 -7.05 7.23
C ILE A 94 -3.70 -8.45 6.83
N SER A 95 -3.47 -8.88 5.59
CA SER A 95 -3.88 -10.22 5.14
C SER A 95 -3.01 -11.31 5.77
N GLN A 96 -1.71 -11.06 5.98
CA GLN A 96 -0.82 -11.95 6.72
C GLN A 96 -1.23 -12.04 8.19
N CYS A 97 -1.48 -10.92 8.85
CA CYS A 97 -1.95 -10.91 10.25
C CYS A 97 -3.27 -11.69 10.44
N ASN A 98 -4.11 -11.78 9.40
CA ASN A 98 -5.38 -12.49 9.43
C ASN A 98 -5.30 -13.91 8.84
N ASN A 99 -4.11 -14.42 8.49
CA ASN A 99 -3.90 -15.71 7.83
C ASN A 99 -4.81 -15.91 6.59
N SER A 100 -5.02 -14.84 5.82
CA SER A 100 -5.91 -14.84 4.67
C SER A 100 -5.23 -14.39 3.37
N LEU A 101 -3.89 -14.39 3.34
CA LEU A 101 -3.10 -13.86 2.23
C LEU A 101 -3.44 -14.56 0.90
N GLU A 102 -3.51 -15.88 0.89
CA GLU A 102 -3.77 -16.70 -0.29
C GLU A 102 -5.21 -16.51 -0.79
N THR A 103 -6.17 -16.32 0.13
CA THR A 103 -7.56 -16.07 -0.24
C THR A 103 -7.70 -14.67 -0.85
N VAL A 104 -7.08 -13.67 -0.22
CA VAL A 104 -7.06 -12.30 -0.74
C VAL A 104 -6.35 -12.25 -2.09
N GLN A 105 -5.26 -13.00 -2.27
CA GLN A 105 -4.54 -13.09 -3.55
C GLN A 105 -5.43 -13.61 -4.68
N LYS A 106 -6.17 -14.70 -4.45
CA LYS A 106 -7.13 -15.22 -5.44
C LYS A 106 -8.22 -14.20 -5.78
N ASP A 107 -8.68 -13.45 -4.78
CA ASP A 107 -9.68 -12.40 -4.98
C ASP A 107 -9.13 -11.21 -5.77
N VAL A 108 -7.89 -10.82 -5.50
CA VAL A 108 -7.16 -9.78 -6.23
C VAL A 108 -7.01 -10.19 -7.70
N GLU A 109 -6.55 -11.42 -8.00
CA GLU A 109 -6.45 -11.91 -9.38
C GLU A 109 -7.80 -11.92 -10.09
N ARG A 110 -8.85 -12.39 -9.41
CA ARG A 110 -10.20 -12.42 -9.96
C ARG A 110 -10.73 -11.02 -10.24
N LEU A 111 -10.52 -10.08 -9.31
CA LEU A 111 -10.93 -8.69 -9.49
C LEU A 111 -10.18 -8.05 -10.66
N LEU A 112 -8.87 -8.27 -10.77
CA LEU A 112 -8.07 -7.72 -11.85
C LEU A 112 -8.56 -8.22 -13.22
N LYS A 113 -8.89 -9.51 -13.33
CA LYS A 113 -9.51 -10.09 -14.55
C LYS A 113 -10.85 -9.45 -14.88
N LEU A 114 -11.71 -9.20 -13.87
CA LEU A 114 -13.00 -8.53 -14.08
C LEU A 114 -12.81 -7.08 -14.56
N LEU A 115 -11.83 -6.35 -14.02
CA LEU A 115 -11.50 -4.98 -14.42
C LEU A 115 -10.86 -4.90 -15.80
N GLN A 116 -10.23 -5.98 -16.28
CA GLN A 116 -9.66 -6.09 -17.62
C GLN A 116 -10.68 -6.49 -18.69
N SER A 117 -11.92 -6.84 -18.31
CA SER A 117 -12.98 -7.09 -19.30
C SER A 117 -13.26 -5.85 -20.14
N GLU A 118 -13.59 -6.04 -21.43
CA GLU A 118 -13.82 -4.94 -22.37
C GLU A 118 -14.87 -3.94 -21.86
N GLN A 119 -15.95 -4.45 -21.27
CA GLN A 119 -17.02 -3.63 -20.68
C GLN A 119 -16.51 -2.78 -19.51
N ALA A 120 -15.68 -3.36 -18.63
CA ALA A 120 -15.14 -2.61 -17.51
C ALA A 120 -14.10 -1.58 -17.97
N GLN A 121 -13.23 -1.95 -18.91
CA GLN A 121 -12.24 -1.05 -19.50
C GLN A 121 -12.89 0.15 -20.21
N ALA A 122 -13.97 -0.07 -20.97
CA ALA A 122 -14.70 1.00 -21.65
C ALA A 122 -15.21 2.08 -20.69
N VAL A 123 -15.57 1.72 -19.45
CA VAL A 123 -16.04 2.65 -18.43
C VAL A 123 -14.89 3.27 -17.64
N LEU A 124 -13.90 2.46 -17.24
CA LEU A 124 -12.79 2.90 -16.37
C LEU A 124 -11.80 3.80 -17.10
N ALA A 125 -11.52 3.50 -18.38
CA ALA A 125 -10.59 4.29 -19.21
C ALA A 125 -11.22 5.58 -19.76
N ASN A 126 -12.56 5.67 -19.80
CA ASN A 126 -13.24 6.85 -20.34
C ASN A 126 -13.13 8.05 -19.37
N PRO A 127 -12.53 9.18 -19.80
CA PRO A 127 -12.38 10.37 -18.95
C PRO A 127 -13.71 11.12 -18.71
N LEU A 128 -14.72 10.92 -19.57
CA LEU A 128 -16.04 11.54 -19.42
C LEU A 128 -16.88 10.90 -18.31
N VAL A 129 -16.52 9.68 -17.90
CA VAL A 129 -17.19 8.99 -16.79
C VAL A 129 -16.60 9.51 -15.47
N GLY A 130 -17.43 10.15 -14.65
CA GLY A 130 -17.00 10.63 -13.34
C GLY A 130 -16.57 9.51 -12.38
N GLU A 131 -15.70 9.85 -11.43
CA GLU A 131 -15.14 8.94 -10.40
C GLU A 131 -16.22 8.17 -9.63
N LYS A 132 -17.36 8.80 -9.34
CA LYS A 132 -18.49 8.16 -8.64
C LYS A 132 -19.05 6.97 -9.43
N ASN A 133 -19.21 7.11 -10.74
CA ASN A 133 -19.77 6.06 -11.61
C ASN A 133 -18.76 4.91 -11.78
N LYS A 134 -17.48 5.25 -11.97
CA LYS A 134 -16.37 4.26 -11.98
C LYS A 134 -16.29 3.49 -10.67
N GLY A 135 -16.38 4.20 -9.54
CA GLY A 135 -16.39 3.60 -8.20
C GLY A 135 -17.57 2.67 -7.99
N GLN A 136 -18.75 3.05 -8.50
CA GLN A 136 -19.94 2.20 -8.43
C GLN A 136 -19.77 0.91 -9.24
N LEU A 137 -19.18 0.97 -10.44
CA LEU A 137 -18.84 -0.22 -11.22
C LEU A 137 -17.88 -1.15 -10.43
N VAL A 138 -16.78 -0.62 -9.90
CA VAL A 138 -15.82 -1.41 -9.10
C VAL A 138 -16.49 -2.06 -7.90
N LYS A 139 -17.39 -1.34 -7.23
CA LYS A 139 -18.16 -1.86 -6.09
C LYS A 139 -19.08 -3.01 -6.49
N GLU A 140 -19.77 -2.92 -7.63
CA GLU A 140 -20.62 -4.01 -8.12
C GLU A 140 -19.81 -5.24 -8.56
N LEU A 141 -18.66 -5.04 -9.21
CA LEU A 141 -17.75 -6.13 -9.55
C LEU A 141 -17.23 -6.86 -8.29
N ALA A 142 -16.85 -6.10 -7.26
CA ALA A 142 -16.40 -6.66 -5.98
C ALA A 142 -17.52 -7.46 -5.26
N LYS A 143 -18.77 -6.99 -5.30
CA LYS A 143 -19.92 -7.71 -4.75
C LYS A 143 -20.20 -8.99 -5.54
N LYS A 144 -20.26 -8.90 -6.87
CA LYS A 144 -20.53 -10.05 -7.74
C LYS A 144 -19.49 -11.15 -7.57
N GLY A 145 -18.22 -10.78 -7.40
CA GLY A 145 -17.13 -11.71 -7.16
C GLY A 145 -17.05 -12.28 -5.74
N LYS A 146 -17.91 -11.82 -4.81
CA LYS A 146 -17.91 -12.21 -3.38
C LYS A 146 -16.50 -12.09 -2.75
N MET A 147 -15.84 -10.97 -3.01
CA MET A 147 -14.45 -10.76 -2.58
C MET A 147 -14.30 -10.68 -1.05
N ASN A 148 -13.12 -11.02 -0.56
CA ASN A 148 -12.73 -10.95 0.83
C ASN A 148 -13.00 -9.55 1.42
N ARG A 149 -13.45 -9.54 2.68
CA ARG A 149 -13.80 -8.32 3.41
C ARG A 149 -12.65 -7.30 3.47
N LEU A 150 -11.40 -7.75 3.58
CA LEU A 150 -10.22 -6.86 3.60
C LEU A 150 -10.09 -6.11 2.28
N LEU A 151 -10.17 -6.81 1.15
CA LEU A 151 -10.14 -6.22 -0.18
C LEU A 151 -11.32 -5.26 -0.38
N VAL A 152 -12.54 -5.67 -0.01
CA VAL A 152 -13.73 -4.81 -0.13
C VAL A 152 -13.60 -3.52 0.69
N ARG A 153 -13.00 -3.57 1.89
CA ARG A 153 -12.74 -2.38 2.71
C ARG A 153 -11.75 -1.43 2.03
N LEU A 154 -10.67 -1.96 1.47
CA LEU A 154 -9.70 -1.15 0.72
C LEU A 154 -10.36 -0.45 -0.47
N LEU A 155 -11.13 -1.19 -1.28
CA LEU A 155 -11.84 -0.64 -2.43
C LEU A 155 -12.82 0.47 -2.02
N LYS A 156 -13.61 0.25 -0.97
CA LYS A 156 -14.53 1.26 -0.44
C LYS A 156 -13.79 2.54 -0.03
N MET A 157 -12.65 2.41 0.64
CA MET A 157 -11.84 3.55 1.04
C MET A 157 -11.26 4.30 -0.17
N LEU A 158 -10.73 3.60 -1.17
CA LEU A 158 -10.21 4.21 -2.41
C LEU A 158 -11.32 4.95 -3.18
N ILE A 159 -12.50 4.34 -3.30
CA ILE A 159 -13.67 4.95 -3.95
C ILE A 159 -14.12 6.21 -3.21
N ASN A 160 -14.23 6.15 -1.87
CA ASN A 160 -14.66 7.29 -1.06
C ASN A 160 -13.70 8.48 -1.15
N ARG A 161 -12.43 8.23 -1.50
CA ARG A 161 -11.39 9.25 -1.67
C ARG A 161 -11.23 9.71 -3.12
N ASN A 162 -12.13 9.33 -4.03
CA ASN A 162 -12.05 9.59 -5.48
C ASN A 162 -10.70 9.13 -6.08
N LYS A 163 -10.21 7.97 -5.64
CA LYS A 163 -8.98 7.33 -6.13
C LYS A 163 -9.28 6.02 -6.84
N VAL A 164 -10.36 5.95 -7.63
CA VAL A 164 -10.76 4.67 -8.26
C VAL A 164 -9.79 4.26 -9.37
N THR A 165 -9.17 5.22 -10.04
CA THR A 165 -8.18 5.00 -11.10
C THR A 165 -6.95 4.24 -10.60
N MET A 166 -6.61 4.40 -9.32
CA MET A 166 -5.50 3.72 -8.65
C MET A 166 -5.79 2.25 -8.30
N VAL A 167 -7.05 1.80 -8.39
CA VAL A 167 -7.43 0.43 -7.98
C VAL A 167 -6.64 -0.61 -8.75
N SER A 168 -6.56 -0.52 -10.08
CA SER A 168 -5.83 -1.49 -10.91
C SER A 168 -4.35 -1.56 -10.53
N GLU A 169 -3.74 -0.40 -10.26
CA GLU A 169 -2.34 -0.30 -9.87
C GLU A 169 -2.07 -0.95 -8.51
N VAL A 170 -2.94 -0.70 -7.52
CA VAL A 170 -2.85 -1.32 -6.20
C VAL A 170 -2.96 -2.85 -6.28
N LEU A 171 -3.85 -3.37 -7.14
CA LEU A 171 -4.00 -4.81 -7.32
C LEU A 171 -2.77 -5.44 -7.97
N MET A 172 -2.14 -4.76 -8.94
CA MET A 172 -0.90 -5.23 -9.56
C MET A 172 0.27 -5.22 -8.57
N GLU A 173 0.43 -4.14 -7.80
CA GLU A 173 1.45 -4.06 -6.75
C GLU A 173 1.25 -5.12 -5.67
N PHE A 174 0.00 -5.44 -5.31
CA PHE A 174 -0.29 -6.53 -4.36
C PHE A 174 0.25 -7.86 -4.88
N LEU A 175 -0.01 -8.19 -6.15
CA LEU A 175 0.47 -9.44 -6.75
C LEU A 175 2.00 -9.47 -6.84
N ARG A 176 2.62 -8.34 -7.16
CA ARG A 176 4.08 -8.20 -7.17
C ARG A 176 4.67 -8.50 -5.78
N ILE A 177 4.16 -7.86 -4.73
CA ILE A 177 4.62 -8.09 -3.35
C ILE A 177 4.36 -9.54 -2.93
N TYR A 178 3.21 -10.12 -3.30
CA TYR A 178 2.89 -11.52 -3.03
C TYR A 178 3.88 -12.49 -3.69
N ASP A 179 4.23 -12.25 -4.96
CA ASP A 179 5.18 -13.09 -5.70
C ASP A 179 6.58 -12.99 -5.08
N GLU A 180 7.01 -11.80 -4.66
CA GLU A 180 8.26 -11.58 -3.91
C GLU A 180 8.28 -12.38 -2.60
N LEU A 181 7.21 -12.30 -1.80
CA LEU A 181 7.07 -13.02 -0.53
C LEU A 181 7.02 -14.54 -0.72
N SER A 182 6.40 -15.00 -1.79
CA SER A 182 6.26 -16.43 -2.11
C SER A 182 7.52 -17.02 -2.74
N GLY A 183 8.57 -16.22 -2.96
CA GLY A 183 9.76 -16.63 -3.69
C GLY A 183 9.45 -17.04 -5.14
N THR A 184 8.38 -16.50 -5.71
CA THR A 184 7.94 -16.76 -7.08
C THR A 184 8.61 -15.76 -8.03
N LYS A 185 9.36 -16.23 -9.01
CA LYS A 185 9.89 -15.38 -10.08
C LYS A 185 8.97 -15.42 -11.30
N VAL A 186 8.54 -14.26 -11.74
CA VAL A 186 7.80 -14.08 -12.99
C VAL A 186 8.79 -13.86 -14.14
N VAL A 187 8.65 -14.64 -15.21
CA VAL A 187 9.52 -14.59 -16.39
C VAL A 187 8.66 -14.34 -17.62
N LEU A 188 9.01 -13.31 -18.38
CA LEU A 188 8.36 -12.99 -19.64
C LEU A 188 9.20 -13.55 -20.78
N VAL A 189 8.58 -14.35 -21.64
CA VAL A 189 9.24 -14.94 -22.81
C VAL A 189 8.57 -14.37 -24.04
N SER A 190 9.32 -13.63 -24.86
CA SER A 190 8.80 -13.14 -26.14
C SER A 190 9.01 -14.19 -27.24
N SER A 191 7.97 -14.43 -28.04
CA SER A 191 8.02 -15.37 -29.16
C SER A 191 7.13 -14.91 -30.31
N LYS A 192 7.44 -15.33 -31.54
CA LYS A 192 6.62 -15.00 -32.73
C LYS A 192 5.32 -15.81 -32.80
N LYS A 193 5.24 -16.93 -32.11
CA LYS A 193 4.11 -17.89 -32.12
C LYS A 193 3.83 -18.36 -30.70
N LYS A 194 2.62 -18.85 -30.43
CA LYS A 194 2.34 -19.49 -29.14
C LYS A 194 3.30 -20.67 -28.94
N MET A 195 4.07 -20.64 -27.86
CA MET A 195 4.95 -21.72 -27.44
C MET A 195 4.14 -22.87 -26.85
N GLU A 196 4.69 -24.07 -26.93
CA GLU A 196 4.11 -25.25 -26.31
C GLU A 196 4.39 -25.27 -24.80
N GLU A 197 3.50 -25.86 -24.01
CA GLU A 197 3.67 -26.02 -22.56
C GLU A 197 4.99 -26.73 -22.21
N GLY A 198 5.42 -27.71 -23.02
CA GLY A 198 6.70 -28.42 -22.83
C GLY A 198 7.93 -27.51 -22.96
N GLU A 199 7.93 -26.61 -23.95
CA GLU A 199 9.01 -25.63 -24.14
C GLU A 199 9.06 -24.65 -22.98
N LEU A 200 7.90 -24.14 -22.56
CA LEU A 200 7.79 -23.24 -21.41
C LEU A 200 8.26 -23.93 -20.12
N PHE A 201 7.89 -25.19 -19.91
CA PHE A 201 8.34 -25.94 -18.74
C PHE A 201 9.87 -26.14 -18.72
N GLY A 202 10.48 -26.41 -19.88
CA GLY A 202 11.94 -26.49 -20.03
C GLY A 202 12.64 -25.18 -19.64
N ILE A 203 12.09 -24.04 -20.09
CA ILE A 203 12.58 -22.71 -19.72
C ILE A 203 12.40 -22.50 -18.21
N ALA A 204 11.23 -22.82 -17.65
CA ALA A 204 10.94 -22.64 -16.23
C ALA A 204 11.93 -23.40 -15.36
N ARG A 205 12.23 -24.66 -15.71
CA ARG A 205 13.22 -25.49 -15.01
C ARG A 205 14.62 -24.89 -15.08
N THR A 206 15.00 -24.36 -16.24
CA THR A 206 16.31 -23.73 -16.45
C THR A 206 16.43 -22.46 -15.61
N VAL A 207 15.41 -21.59 -15.65
CA VAL A 207 15.38 -20.37 -14.83
C VAL A 207 15.36 -20.71 -13.35
N GLN A 208 14.62 -21.72 -12.92
CA GLN A 208 14.57 -22.13 -11.52
C GLN A 208 15.96 -22.56 -11.02
N LYS A 209 16.67 -23.38 -11.80
CA LYS A 209 18.04 -23.82 -11.49
C LYS A 209 19.03 -22.66 -11.39
N LEU A 210 18.93 -21.69 -12.30
CA LEU A 210 19.87 -20.55 -12.37
C LEU A 210 19.56 -19.47 -11.32
N SER A 211 18.28 -19.24 -11.03
CA SER A 211 17.83 -18.12 -10.20
C SER A 211 17.61 -18.46 -8.73
N GLY A 212 17.55 -19.76 -8.38
CA GLY A 212 17.24 -20.22 -7.03
C GLY A 212 15.80 -19.95 -6.58
N ALA A 213 14.90 -19.57 -7.49
CA ALA A 213 13.52 -19.27 -7.15
C ALA A 213 12.76 -20.51 -6.66
N VAL A 214 11.85 -20.34 -5.71
CA VAL A 214 10.99 -21.43 -5.20
C VAL A 214 10.01 -21.86 -6.27
N LYS A 215 9.43 -20.90 -6.98
CA LYS A 215 8.48 -21.11 -8.07
C LYS A 215 8.80 -20.19 -9.24
N VAL A 216 8.54 -20.65 -10.46
CA VAL A 216 8.69 -19.82 -11.66
C VAL A 216 7.35 -19.74 -12.38
N LYS A 217 6.90 -18.53 -12.68
CA LYS A 217 5.69 -18.25 -13.46
C LYS A 217 6.10 -17.70 -14.82
N ILE A 218 5.87 -18.45 -15.89
CA ILE A 218 6.20 -18.00 -17.25
C ILE A 218 4.99 -17.40 -17.93
N MET A 219 5.21 -16.25 -18.58
CA MET A 219 4.22 -15.55 -19.39
C MET A 219 4.76 -15.41 -20.81
N ASN A 220 4.14 -16.10 -21.77
CA ASN A 220 4.50 -16.00 -23.17
C ASN A 220 3.85 -14.76 -23.81
N LEU A 221 4.68 -13.87 -24.36
CA LEU A 221 4.27 -12.69 -25.11
C LEU A 221 4.39 -12.98 -26.61
N ILE A 222 3.26 -13.14 -27.28
CA ILE A 222 3.21 -13.45 -28.71
C ILE A 222 3.28 -12.15 -29.52
N GLY A 223 4.22 -12.05 -30.45
CA GLY A 223 4.30 -10.94 -31.40
C GLY A 223 4.87 -9.63 -30.84
N VAL A 224 5.40 -9.63 -29.61
CA VAL A 224 6.08 -8.47 -29.01
C VAL A 224 7.54 -8.48 -29.44
N VAL A 225 7.84 -7.89 -30.60
CA VAL A 225 9.20 -7.72 -31.12
C VAL A 225 9.65 -6.28 -30.87
N GLY A 226 10.63 -6.11 -29.97
CA GLY A 226 11.24 -4.81 -29.64
C GLY A 226 10.47 -4.03 -28.56
N ASP A 227 11.22 -3.50 -27.57
CA ASP A 227 11.03 -2.50 -26.48
C ASP A 227 9.64 -2.15 -25.91
N LYS A 228 8.55 -2.63 -26.49
CA LYS A 228 7.17 -2.40 -26.06
C LYS A 228 6.74 -3.50 -25.11
N LEU A 229 7.38 -3.55 -23.95
CA LEU A 229 6.92 -4.36 -22.83
C LEU A 229 5.54 -3.85 -22.38
N PRO A 230 4.60 -4.74 -22.02
CA PRO A 230 3.32 -4.29 -21.47
C PRO A 230 3.56 -3.53 -20.16
N SER A 231 2.70 -2.56 -19.83
CA SER A 231 2.91 -1.67 -18.66
C SER A 231 2.99 -2.39 -17.31
N PHE A 232 2.60 -3.67 -17.23
CA PHE A 232 2.74 -4.50 -16.04
C PHE A 232 4.10 -5.20 -15.90
N ALA A 233 4.96 -5.12 -16.94
CA ALA A 233 6.25 -5.81 -17.02
C ALA A 233 7.46 -4.94 -16.65
N VAL A 234 7.23 -3.66 -16.30
CA VAL A 234 8.26 -2.67 -15.95
C VAL A 234 8.24 -2.39 -14.45
#